data_AF-A0A139BT89-F1
#
_entry.id   AF-A0A139BT89-F1
#
_cell.length_a   1.000
_cell.length_b   1.000
_cell.length_c   1.000
_cell.angle_alpha   90.00
_cell.angle_beta   90.00
_cell.angle_gamma   90.00
#
_symmetry.space_group_name_H-M   'P 1'
#
loop_
_entity.id
_entity.type
_entity.pdbx_description
1 polymer ?
#
loop_
_entity_poly.entity_id
_entity_poly.type
_entity_poly.pdbx_seq_one_letter_code
_entity_poly.pdbx_strand_id
1 'polypeptide(L)' 'MRHYEIVFIVHPDQSEQVPAMIERYRTLVTSKGGYIHRLEDWGRRQLAYPIQK' A
#
# COMPACT_ATOMS: atom_id res chain seq x y z
N MET A 1 4.53 16.86 13.25
CA MET A 1 4.71 16.03 12.04
C MET A 1 3.54 16.26 11.09
N ARG A 2 3.71 16.02 9.79
CA ARG A 2 2.61 16.13 8.80
C ARG A 2 1.92 14.77 8.66
N HIS A 3 0.61 14.79 8.48
CA HIS A 3 -0.17 13.60 8.15
C HIS A 3 -0.27 13.45 6.63
N TYR A 4 -0.12 12.21 6.14
CA TYR A 4 -0.21 11.89 4.73
C TYR A 4 -1.15 10.70 4.54
N GLU A 5 -1.89 10.70 3.43
CA GLU A 5 -2.60 9.54 2.94
C GLU A 5 -1.89 9.04 1.68
N ILE A 6 -1.53 7.76 1.68
CA ILE A 6 -0.81 7.11 0.58
C ILE A 6 -1.68 5.97 0.08
N VAL A 7 -1.97 5.98 -1.21
CA VAL A 7 -2.70 4.92 -1.91
C VAL A 7 -1.83 4.45 -3.07
N PHE A 8 -1.70 3.14 -3.21
CA PHE A 8 -1.02 2.53 -4.34
C PHE A 8 -1.82 1.33 -4.84
N ILE A 9 -1.72 1.08 -6.15
CA ILE A 9 -2.38 -0.04 -6.82
C ILE A 9 -1.28 -0.99 -7.27
N VAL A 10 -1.46 -2.29 -7.02
CA VAL A 10 -0.52 -3.35 -7.39
C VAL A 10 -1.11 -4.12 -8.57
N HIS A 11 -0.24 -4.52 -9.51
CA HIS A 11 -0.64 -5.37 -10.62
C HIS A 11 -1.21 -6.70 -10.09
N PRO A 12 -2.32 -7.25 -10.63
CA PRO A 12 -2.98 -8.43 -10.09
C PRO A 12 -2.06 -9.65 -9.96
N ASP A 13 -1.08 -9.81 -10.85
CA ASP A 13 -0.11 -10.91 -10.83
C ASP A 13 0.85 -10.88 -9.62
N GLN A 14 0.95 -9.73 -8.93
CA GLN A 14 1.80 -9.55 -7.74
C GLN A 14 1.01 -9.58 -6.43
N SER A 15 -0.26 -10.02 -6.46
CA SER A 15 -1.14 -10.00 -5.28
C SER A 15 -0.55 -10.73 -4.06
N GLU A 16 0.15 -11.85 -4.27
CA GLU A 16 0.77 -12.62 -3.17
C GLU A 16 1.92 -11.87 -2.49
N GLN A 17 2.51 -10.86 -3.14
CA GLN A 17 3.63 -10.09 -2.61
C GLN A 17 3.18 -8.89 -1.76
N VAL A 18 1.90 -8.54 -1.80
CA VAL A 18 1.33 -7.36 -1.12
C VAL A 18 1.63 -7.37 0.39
N PRO A 19 1.45 -8.47 1.15
CA PRO A 19 1.72 -8.47 2.58
C PRO A 19 3.18 -8.15 2.92
N ALA A 20 4.13 -8.71 2.15
CA ALA A 20 5.56 -8.46 2.35
C ALA A 20 5.95 -7.01 2.03
N MET A 21 5.34 -6.42 1.00
CA MET A 21 5.56 -5.01 0.65
C MET A 21 5.05 -4.07 1.75
N ILE A 22 3.86 -4.35 2.30
CA ILE A 22 3.28 -3.57 3.40
C ILE A 22 4.21 -3.56 4.61
N GLU A 23 4.70 -4.73 5.04
CA GLU A 23 5.61 -4.83 6.19
C GLU A 23 6.94 -4.09 5.96
N ARG A 24 7.47 -4.14 4.73
CA ARG A 24 8.67 -3.38 4.36
C ARG A 24 8.45 -1.87 4.50
N TYR A 25 7.32 -1.36 4.01
CA TYR A 25 7.00 0.08 4.12
C TYR A 25 6.72 0.48 5.56
N ARG A 26 6.04 -0.38 6.32
CA ARG A 26 5.80 -0.17 7.75
C ARG A 26 7.12 0.01 8.50
N THR A 27 8.06 -0.92 8.30
CA THR A 27 9.38 -0.88 8.91
C THR A 27 10.15 0.38 8.54
N LEU A 28 10.07 0.81 7.28
CA LEU A 28 10.73 2.03 6.81
C LEU A 28 10.18 3.30 7.47
N VAL A 29 8.86 3.37 7.71
CA VAL A 29 8.23 4.52 8.39
C VAL A 29 8.55 4.51 9.88
N THR A 30 8.39 3.36 10.56
CA THR A 30 8.59 3.26 12.01
C THR A 30 10.05 3.41 12.41
N SER A 31 11.00 2.90 11.61
CA SER A 31 12.44 3.06 11.85
C SER A 31 12.91 4.52 11.80
N LYS A 32 12.17 5.40 11.11
CA LYS A 32 12.45 6.84 11.05
C LYS A 32 11.65 7.65 12.09
N GLY A 33 11.01 6.97 13.06
CA GLY A 33 10.21 7.60 14.10
C GLY A 33 8.81 8.05 13.65
N GLY A 34 8.35 7.61 12.48
CA GLY A 34 6.99 7.86 12.00
C GLY A 34 5.95 6.93 12.63
N TYR A 35 4.68 7.35 12.62
CA TYR A 35 3.56 6.56 13.12
C TYR A 35 2.53 6.31 12.01
N ILE A 36 2.02 5.10 11.94
CA ILE A 36 0.95 4.71 11.02
C ILE A 36 -0.36 4.72 11.78
N HIS A 37 -1.23 5.67 11.45
CA HIS A 37 -2.55 5.80 12.09
C HIS A 37 -3.57 4.80 11.55
N ARG A 38 -3.50 4.49 10.25
CA ARG A 38 -4.47 3.64 9.57
C ARG A 38 -3.79 2.84 8.47
N LEU A 39 -4.18 1.58 8.35
CA LEU A 39 -3.75 0.66 7.31
C LEU A 39 -4.99 -0.08 6.83
N GLU A 40 -5.28 0.03 5.53
CA GLU A 40 -6.43 -0.62 4.90
C GLU A 40 -5.93 -1.37 3.66
N ASP A 41 -6.21 -2.68 3.62
CA ASP A 41 -6.07 -3.47 2.40
C ASP A 41 -7.45 -3.61 1.75
N TRP A 42 -7.60 -3.05 0.55
CA TRP A 42 -8.85 -3.08 -0.20
C TRP A 42 -9.03 -4.34 -1.04
N GLY A 43 -7.99 -5.17 -1.16
CA GLY A 43 -7.94 -6.35 -2.01
C GLY A 43 -8.13 -6.04 -3.49
N ARG A 44 -8.52 -7.05 -4.26
CA ARG A 44 -8.78 -6.91 -5.69
C ARG A 44 -10.12 -6.21 -5.94
N ARG A 45 -10.09 -5.08 -6.65
CA ARG A 45 -11.29 -4.35 -7.08
C ARG A 45 -11.24 -4.06 -8.57
N GLN A 46 -12.40 -4.03 -9.21
CA GLN A 46 -12.51 -3.65 -10.61
C GLN A 46 -12.30 -2.14 -10.75
N LEU A 47 -11.40 -1.75 -11.65
CA LEU A 47 -11.18 -0.34 -12.00
C LEU A 47 -12.31 0.15 -12.90
N ALA A 48 -12.66 1.43 -12.78
CA ALA A 48 -13.66 2.06 -13.64
C ALA A 48 -13.21 2.13 -15.12
N TYR A 49 -11.90 2.11 -15.36
CA TYR A 49 -11.29 2.11 -16.68
C TYR A 49 -9.95 1.35 -16.64
N PRO A 50 -9.49 0.76 -17.76
CA PRO A 50 -8.21 0.07 -17.82
C PRO A 50 -7.04 1.05 -17.67
N ILE A 51 -6.04 0.66 -16.88
CA ILE A 51 -4.78 1.38 -16.70
C ILE A 51 -3.68 0.43 -17.15
N GLN A 52 -2.84 0.85 -18.10
CA GLN A 52 -1.75 0.05 -18.70
C GLN A 52 -2.22 -1.35 -19.18
N LYS A 53 -2.55 -1.45 -20.47
CA LYS A 53 -2.80 -2.75 -21.13
C LYS A 53 -1.60 -3.68 -21.05
#